data_AF-A0A1I6D073-F1
#
_entry.id   AF-A0A1I6D073-F1
#
_cell.length_a   1.000
_cell.length_b   1.000
_cell.length_c   1.000
_cell.angle_alpha   90.00
_cell.angle_beta   90.00
_cell.angle_gamma   90.00
#
_symmetry.space_group_name_H-M   'P 1'
#
loop_
_entity.id
_entity.type
_entity.pdbx_description
1 polymer ?
#
loop_
_entity_poly.entity_id
_entity_poly.type
_entity_poly.pdbx_seq_one_letter_code
_entity_poly.pdbx_strand_id
1 'polypeptide(L)'
;MKLHVLSGVDLGPEFHALVKKIHRGMLKPRYRRVSVLFDDLAGTSARVDLVRLATIAALEQTGESVELMPVSARGHTVGLECVIGVADNGDGTVRVTAAGVQVDVLPPSEEDCHRLLTSGVRGTAMRFPVFPSSCPSLVARGDGPDELVLWRCGLAPAKVRLPGPVLAAIHVSDRSGEVLKALVEIDGELIYMSHDEDPAQCELRIPIRFSVAAEAKRDLSPLYLDMDEPWRYGVYFRRAGKWWNLHYHGGTITLKQSTGTTHQPGSFPWHAKVYGGDRSVFGPGYSHAERRHGTDWTVTGTGAEQVITVPPGEHVLGLTEVGKQPALLTREGNIVRARRQHDVRTVVEFKGPVIQHYEAPWVAVQRSPHLVEVIDIATGAVLHRLDTA
;
A
#
# COMPACT_ATOMS: atom_id res chain seq x y z
N MET A 1 25.38 -14.14 8.33
CA MET A 1 25.37 -12.65 8.39
C MET A 1 23.92 -12.24 8.25
N LYS A 2 23.28 -11.70 9.29
CA LYS A 2 21.87 -11.26 9.21
C LYS A 2 21.88 -9.78 8.84
N LEU A 3 21.45 -9.48 7.61
CA LEU A 3 21.16 -8.13 7.16
C LEU A 3 19.75 -7.80 7.67
N HIS A 4 19.54 -6.64 8.29
CA HIS A 4 18.25 -6.29 8.87
C HIS A 4 17.22 -6.04 7.75
N VAL A 5 17.64 -5.41 6.65
CA VAL A 5 16.84 -5.20 5.42
C VAL A 5 16.50 -6.51 4.70
N LEU A 6 17.25 -7.59 4.89
CA LEU A 6 16.98 -8.91 4.29
C LEU A 6 16.70 -9.99 5.33
N SER A 7 16.14 -9.61 6.48
CA SER A 7 15.83 -10.59 7.52
C SER A 7 14.84 -11.64 7.00
N GLY A 8 15.31 -12.90 6.87
CA GLY A 8 14.52 -14.01 6.34
C GLY A 8 14.63 -14.24 4.82
N VAL A 9 15.41 -13.43 4.09
CA VAL A 9 15.61 -13.58 2.64
C VAL A 9 17.06 -13.95 2.35
N ASP A 10 17.29 -15.15 1.79
CA ASP A 10 18.60 -15.57 1.27
C ASP A 10 18.56 -15.56 -0.26
N LEU A 11 19.16 -14.52 -0.86
CA LEU A 11 19.29 -14.38 -2.31
C LEU A 11 20.52 -15.14 -2.85
N GLY A 12 21.10 -16.04 -2.05
CA GLY A 12 22.13 -16.97 -2.48
C GLY A 12 23.54 -16.38 -2.52
N PRO A 13 24.54 -17.23 -2.86
CA PRO A 13 25.95 -16.89 -2.79
C PRO A 13 26.37 -15.79 -3.76
N GLU A 14 25.72 -15.68 -4.91
CA GLU A 14 26.00 -14.67 -5.94
C GLU A 14 25.66 -13.26 -5.42
N PHE A 15 24.50 -13.12 -4.77
CA PHE A 15 24.11 -11.87 -4.12
C PHE A 15 25.07 -11.52 -2.97
N HIS A 16 25.44 -12.49 -2.13
CA HIS A 16 26.42 -12.25 -1.06
C HIS A 16 27.79 -11.80 -1.57
N ALA A 17 28.24 -12.32 -2.71
CA ALA A 17 29.47 -11.88 -3.36
C ALA A 17 29.37 -10.42 -3.83
N LEU A 18 28.22 -10.04 -4.38
CA LEU A 18 27.92 -8.67 -4.80
C LEU A 18 27.97 -7.69 -3.62
N VAL A 19 27.25 -8.01 -2.53
CA VAL A 19 27.25 -7.23 -1.29
C VAL A 19 28.68 -7.04 -0.75
N LYS A 20 29.46 -8.12 -0.70
CA LYS A 20 30.85 -8.08 -0.19
C LYS A 20 31.76 -7.21 -1.05
N LYS A 21 31.56 -7.22 -2.38
CA LYS A 21 32.33 -6.38 -3.31
C LYS A 21 32.01 -4.91 -3.10
N ILE A 22 30.73 -4.56 -2.98
CA ILE A 22 30.28 -3.18 -2.73
C ILE A 22 30.77 -2.70 -1.36
N HIS A 23 30.60 -3.52 -0.31
CA HIS A 23 31.03 -3.22 1.05
C HIS A 23 32.54 -2.92 1.15
N ARG A 24 33.38 -3.66 0.43
CA ARG A 24 34.84 -3.42 0.40
C ARG A 24 35.21 -2.14 -0.34
N GLY A 25 34.44 -1.76 -1.35
CA GLY A 25 34.71 -0.58 -2.18
C GLY A 25 34.18 0.72 -1.57
N MET A 26 33.17 0.66 -0.71
CA MET A 26 32.60 1.85 -0.07
C MET A 26 33.41 2.27 1.17
N LEU A 27 33.57 3.58 1.35
CA LEU A 27 34.10 4.14 2.58
C LEU A 27 33.09 3.90 3.72
N LYS A 28 33.61 3.61 4.92
CA LYS A 28 32.75 3.55 6.12
C LYS A 28 32.08 4.91 6.31
N PRO A 29 30.74 4.97 6.38
CA PRO A 29 30.06 6.21 6.69
C PRO A 29 30.53 6.71 8.06
N ARG A 30 30.73 8.02 8.16
CA ARG A 30 31.21 8.68 9.38
C ARG A 30 30.18 8.68 10.51
N TYR A 31 28.92 8.37 10.19
CA TYR A 31 27.76 8.44 11.08
C TYR A 31 27.07 7.07 11.18
N ARG A 32 26.45 6.81 12.35
CA ARG A 32 25.75 5.56 12.65
C ARG A 32 24.44 5.38 11.88
N ARG A 33 23.82 6.48 11.46
CA ARG A 33 22.63 6.53 10.60
C ARG A 33 23.01 7.14 9.26
N VAL A 34 22.63 6.49 8.17
CA VAL A 34 22.89 6.97 6.81
C VAL A 34 21.56 7.13 6.08
N SER A 35 21.21 8.37 5.76
CA SER A 35 20.11 8.68 4.85
C SER A 35 20.59 8.49 3.41
N VAL A 36 19.91 7.61 2.66
CA VAL A 36 20.26 7.21 1.30
C VAL A 36 19.17 7.64 0.34
N LEU A 37 19.55 8.45 -0.64
CA LEU A 37 18.71 8.80 -1.79
C LEU A 37 19.22 8.02 -2.99
N PHE A 38 18.39 7.15 -3.56
CA PHE A 38 18.65 6.52 -4.86
C PHE A 38 18.07 7.41 -5.95
N ASP A 39 18.92 7.96 -6.83
CA ASP A 39 18.42 8.74 -7.95
C ASP A 39 17.57 7.86 -8.89
N ASP A 40 16.42 8.43 -9.29
CA ASP A 40 15.45 7.84 -10.19
C ASP A 40 15.92 8.04 -11.63
N LEU A 41 16.73 7.11 -12.13
CA LEU A 41 17.14 7.08 -13.53
C LEU A 41 16.13 6.25 -14.33
N ALA A 42 15.66 6.82 -15.44
CA ALA A 42 14.71 6.19 -16.35
C ALA A 42 15.29 4.91 -16.97
N GLY A 43 14.57 3.79 -16.80
CA GLY A 43 14.93 2.48 -17.32
C GLY A 43 15.57 1.57 -16.27
N THR A 44 14.77 1.05 -15.33
CA THR A 44 15.26 0.12 -14.30
C THR A 44 15.39 -1.30 -14.88
N SER A 45 16.62 -1.81 -14.96
CA SER A 45 16.93 -3.23 -15.21
C SER A 45 16.98 -4.01 -13.89
N ALA A 46 16.69 -5.31 -13.92
CA ALA A 46 16.79 -6.20 -12.76
C ALA A 46 18.19 -6.21 -12.16
N ARG A 47 19.22 -5.97 -12.98
CA ARG A 47 20.60 -5.76 -12.55
C ARG A 47 20.76 -4.53 -11.66
N VAL A 48 20.20 -3.39 -12.07
CA VAL A 48 20.24 -2.16 -11.26
C VAL A 48 19.53 -2.35 -9.93
N ASP A 49 18.37 -3.02 -9.94
CA ASP A 49 17.59 -3.27 -8.72
C ASP A 49 18.30 -4.24 -7.77
N LEU A 50 18.90 -5.31 -8.28
CA LEU A 50 19.70 -6.22 -7.46
C LEU A 50 20.93 -5.52 -6.87
N VAL A 51 21.58 -4.62 -7.62
CA VAL A 51 22.73 -3.84 -7.14
C VAL A 51 22.33 -2.78 -6.12
N ARG A 52 21.17 -2.13 -6.28
CA ARG A 52 20.59 -1.25 -5.25
C ARG A 52 20.39 -2.00 -3.95
N LEU A 53 19.76 -3.17 -4.01
CA LEU A 53 19.53 -4.01 -2.84
C LEU A 53 20.84 -4.47 -2.20
N ALA A 54 21.83 -4.86 -3.00
CA ALA A 54 23.15 -5.24 -2.52
C ALA A 54 23.90 -4.05 -1.88
N THR A 55 23.67 -2.83 -2.37
CA THR A 55 24.25 -1.59 -1.82
C THR A 55 23.65 -1.27 -0.45
N ILE A 56 22.32 -1.38 -0.30
CA ILE A 56 21.65 -1.21 1.01
C ILE A 56 22.21 -2.20 2.02
N ALA A 57 22.27 -3.48 1.64
CA ALA A 57 22.86 -4.53 2.46
C ALA A 57 24.33 -4.27 2.83
N ALA A 58 25.13 -3.74 1.91
CA ALA A 58 26.53 -3.40 2.17
C ALA A 58 26.68 -2.23 3.15
N LEU A 59 25.77 -1.25 3.12
CA LEU A 59 25.74 -0.12 4.03
C LEU A 59 25.31 -0.53 5.44
N GLU A 60 24.34 -1.43 5.58
CA GLU A 60 23.96 -2.02 6.88
C GLU A 60 25.11 -2.77 7.56
N GLN A 61 26.08 -3.29 6.80
CA GLN A 61 27.29 -3.87 7.39
C GLN A 61 28.26 -2.82 7.94
N THR A 62 28.13 -1.55 7.53
CA THR A 62 29.00 -0.44 7.96
C THR A 62 28.38 0.48 9.00
N GLY A 63 27.05 0.65 9.02
CA GLY A 63 26.29 1.49 9.96
C GLY A 63 25.28 0.69 10.79
N GLU A 64 24.77 1.26 11.88
CA GLU A 64 23.77 0.60 12.74
C GLU A 64 22.37 0.60 12.09
N SER A 65 22.07 1.57 11.21
CA SER A 65 20.80 1.61 10.45
C SER A 65 20.90 2.47 9.18
N VAL A 66 20.25 2.03 8.10
CA VAL A 66 20.09 2.78 6.83
C VAL A 66 18.66 3.31 6.74
N GLU A 67 18.50 4.59 6.44
CA GLU A 67 17.19 5.23 6.21
C GLU A 67 17.07 5.58 4.72
N LEU A 68 16.06 5.03 4.04
CA LEU A 68 15.82 5.28 2.62
C LEU A 68 14.95 6.52 2.46
N MET A 69 15.42 7.53 1.74
CA MET A 69 14.66 8.75 1.48
C MET A 69 14.09 8.77 0.05
N PRO A 70 12.81 9.12 -0.13
CA PRO A 70 12.23 9.25 -1.46
C PRO A 70 12.77 10.47 -2.21
N VAL A 71 12.92 10.35 -3.54
CA VAL A 71 13.47 11.40 -4.44
C VAL A 71 12.66 12.70 -4.42
N SER A 72 11.38 12.64 -4.02
CA SER A 72 10.51 13.81 -3.84
C SER A 72 10.89 14.71 -2.64
N ALA A 73 11.83 14.28 -1.78
CA ALA A 73 12.25 15.01 -0.58
C ALA A 73 13.25 16.16 -0.84
N ARG A 74 13.55 16.51 -2.10
CA ARG A 74 14.53 17.55 -2.52
C ARG A 74 14.31 18.97 -1.95
N GLY A 75 13.28 19.19 -1.14
CA GLY A 75 12.98 20.46 -0.45
C GLY A 75 13.33 20.52 1.04
N HIS A 76 13.76 19.42 1.67
CA HIS A 76 14.17 19.44 3.07
C HIS A 76 15.67 19.72 3.19
N THR A 77 16.05 20.69 4.02
CA THR A 77 17.44 20.91 4.41
C THR A 77 17.86 19.78 5.36
N VAL A 78 18.19 18.62 4.78
CA VAL A 78 18.63 17.44 5.52
C VAL A 78 20.13 17.60 5.81
N GLY A 79 20.51 17.41 7.08
CA GLY A 79 21.89 17.49 7.49
C GLY A 79 22.74 16.38 6.86
N LEU A 80 23.64 16.76 5.94
CA LEU A 80 24.76 15.96 5.41
C LEU A 80 24.37 14.53 4.96
N GLU A 81 23.60 14.46 3.87
CA GLU A 81 23.15 13.23 3.18
C GLU A 81 24.29 12.54 2.42
N CYS A 82 24.27 11.20 2.34
CA CYS A 82 25.07 10.42 1.40
C CYS A 82 24.18 10.06 0.21
N VAL A 83 24.26 10.83 -0.88
CA VAL A 83 23.55 10.51 -2.13
C VAL A 83 24.21 9.28 -2.76
N ILE A 84 23.40 8.27 -3.11
CA ILE A 84 23.87 7.04 -3.74
C ILE A 84 23.32 6.94 -5.16
N GLY A 85 24.21 7.12 -6.13
CA GLY A 85 23.90 6.87 -7.54
C GLY A 85 24.11 5.40 -7.87
N VAL A 86 23.11 4.73 -8.45
CA VAL A 86 23.28 3.41 -9.06
C VAL A 86 22.88 3.52 -10.53
N ALA A 87 23.81 3.28 -11.43
CA ALA A 87 23.61 3.45 -12.86
C ALA A 87 24.19 2.27 -13.64
N ASP A 88 23.46 1.80 -14.66
CA ASP A 88 23.97 0.84 -15.62
C ASP A 88 24.96 1.55 -16.57
N ASN A 89 26.12 0.96 -16.81
CA ASN A 89 27.14 1.50 -17.71
C ASN A 89 26.91 1.08 -19.17
N GLY A 90 25.94 0.20 -19.46
CA GLY A 90 25.61 -0.28 -20.80
C GLY A 90 26.52 -1.42 -21.31
N ASP A 91 27.59 -1.74 -20.59
CA ASP A 91 28.49 -2.89 -20.83
C ASP A 91 28.16 -4.11 -19.95
N GLY A 92 27.04 -4.04 -19.22
CA GLY A 92 26.60 -5.04 -18.26
C GLY A 92 27.15 -4.83 -16.84
N THR A 93 28.04 -3.86 -16.64
CA THR A 93 28.43 -3.42 -15.30
C THR A 93 27.49 -2.36 -14.76
N VAL A 94 27.33 -2.33 -13.45
CA VAL A 94 26.55 -1.31 -12.74
C VAL A 94 27.49 -0.53 -11.82
N ARG A 95 27.46 0.78 -11.94
CA ARG A 95 28.24 1.71 -11.13
C ARG A 95 27.46 2.13 -9.90
N VAL A 96 28.08 1.98 -8.74
CA VAL A 96 27.61 2.54 -7.46
C VAL A 96 28.48 3.75 -7.11
N THR A 97 27.87 4.91 -6.93
CA THR A 97 28.55 6.15 -6.53
C THR A 97 28.04 6.60 -5.17
N ALA A 98 28.92 6.78 -4.19
CA ALA A 98 28.56 7.23 -2.85
C ALA A 98 29.65 8.17 -2.29
N ALA A 99 29.27 9.38 -1.87
CA ALA A 99 30.18 10.37 -1.27
C ALA A 99 31.50 10.60 -2.05
N GLY A 100 31.43 10.60 -3.39
CA GLY A 100 32.59 10.78 -4.29
C GLY A 100 33.40 9.52 -4.58
N VAL A 101 33.05 8.38 -3.98
CA VAL A 101 33.63 7.06 -4.29
C VAL A 101 32.79 6.37 -5.36
N GLN A 102 33.45 5.69 -6.30
CA GLN A 102 32.81 4.90 -7.34
C GLN A 102 33.25 3.43 -7.25
N VAL A 103 32.28 2.53 -7.35
CA VAL A 103 32.49 1.08 -7.34
C VAL A 103 31.73 0.47 -8.51
N ASP A 104 32.45 -0.13 -9.45
CA ASP A 104 31.86 -0.85 -10.57
C ASP A 104 31.70 -2.34 -10.21
N VAL A 105 30.47 -2.85 -10.34
CA VAL A 105 30.13 -4.25 -10.09
C VAL A 105 29.56 -4.92 -11.32
N LEU A 106 29.83 -6.22 -11.44
CA LEU A 106 29.25 -7.06 -12.48
C LEU A 106 28.17 -7.90 -11.81
N PRO A 107 26.88 -7.53 -11.93
CA PRO A 107 25.79 -8.37 -11.46
C PRO A 107 25.66 -9.64 -12.34
N PRO A 108 24.89 -10.64 -11.89
CA PRO A 108 24.48 -11.77 -12.71
C PRO A 108 23.80 -11.37 -14.03
N SER A 109 23.50 -12.37 -14.87
CA SER A 109 22.70 -12.12 -16.08
C SER A 109 21.35 -11.48 -15.71
N GLU A 110 20.73 -10.74 -16.64
CA GLU A 110 19.44 -10.09 -16.37
C GLU A 110 18.38 -11.10 -15.92
N GLU A 111 18.36 -12.28 -16.54
CA GLU A 111 17.47 -13.40 -16.22
C GLU A 111 17.77 -13.98 -14.83
N ASP A 112 19.05 -14.15 -14.47
CA ASP A 112 19.43 -14.61 -13.13
C ASP A 112 19.12 -13.55 -12.06
N CYS A 113 19.29 -12.26 -12.37
CA CYS A 113 18.87 -11.18 -11.48
C CYS A 113 17.36 -11.23 -11.24
N HIS A 114 16.56 -11.40 -12.29
CA HIS A 114 15.12 -11.64 -12.15
C HIS A 114 14.84 -12.87 -11.29
N ARG A 115 15.49 -14.01 -11.57
CA ARG A 115 15.32 -15.24 -10.79
C ARG A 115 15.68 -15.04 -9.32
N LEU A 116 16.76 -14.34 -9.01
CA LEU A 116 17.19 -14.08 -7.64
C LEU A 116 16.18 -13.19 -6.92
N LEU A 117 15.75 -12.09 -7.57
CA LEU A 117 14.72 -11.19 -7.05
C LEU A 117 13.37 -11.88 -6.83
N THR A 118 13.03 -12.93 -7.62
CA THR A 118 11.81 -13.72 -7.43
C THR A 118 11.97 -14.93 -6.50
N SER A 119 13.17 -15.52 -6.40
CA SER A 119 13.41 -16.77 -5.63
C SER A 119 13.50 -16.59 -4.11
N GLY A 120 13.63 -15.36 -3.62
CA GLY A 120 13.63 -15.03 -2.19
C GLY A 120 12.27 -15.11 -1.51
N VAL A 121 11.24 -15.60 -2.21
CA VAL A 121 9.83 -15.49 -1.84
C VAL A 121 9.23 -16.89 -1.74
N ARG A 122 9.09 -17.38 -0.50
CA ARG A 122 8.37 -18.62 -0.18
C ARG A 122 7.53 -18.44 1.10
N GLY A 123 6.21 -18.34 0.98
CA GLY A 123 5.30 -19.17 1.78
C GLY A 123 4.06 -18.58 2.47
N THR A 124 3.26 -17.66 1.91
CA THR A 124 2.02 -17.19 2.59
C THR A 124 0.84 -16.89 1.65
N ALA A 125 -0.30 -17.56 1.81
CA ALA A 125 -1.51 -17.20 1.06
C ALA A 125 -2.15 -15.91 1.60
N MET A 126 -2.15 -14.83 0.82
CA MET A 126 -2.86 -13.59 1.16
C MET A 126 -4.37 -13.77 1.11
N ARG A 127 -5.07 -13.32 2.16
CA ARG A 127 -6.52 -13.13 2.11
C ARG A 127 -6.83 -11.66 1.85
N PHE A 128 -7.70 -11.39 0.88
CA PHE A 128 -7.96 -10.12 0.18
C PHE A 128 -7.45 -8.84 0.89
N PRO A 129 -6.55 -8.08 0.25
CA PRO A 129 -5.97 -6.89 0.87
C PRO A 129 -6.98 -5.74 1.01
N VAL A 130 -6.56 -4.64 1.64
CA VAL A 130 -7.23 -3.34 1.67
C VAL A 130 -6.20 -2.22 1.50
N PHE A 131 -6.63 -1.07 0.99
CA PHE A 131 -5.75 0.09 0.85
C PHE A 131 -5.83 1.04 2.04
N PRO A 132 -4.70 1.67 2.37
CA PRO A 132 -4.67 2.80 3.26
C PRO A 132 -5.18 4.08 2.60
N SER A 133 -5.53 5.06 3.44
CA SER A 133 -6.08 6.34 2.99
C SER A 133 -5.05 7.28 2.39
N SER A 134 -3.75 7.06 2.65
CA SER A 134 -2.73 8.11 2.54
C SER A 134 -1.38 7.67 1.96
N CYS A 135 -1.18 6.40 1.63
CA CYS A 135 0.06 5.93 1.03
C CYS A 135 -0.19 4.77 0.07
N PRO A 136 0.69 4.54 -0.92
CA PRO A 136 0.53 3.45 -1.85
C PRO A 136 0.97 2.10 -1.27
N SER A 137 0.32 1.72 -0.17
CA SER A 137 0.61 0.51 0.58
C SER A 137 -0.60 -0.42 0.50
N LEU A 138 -0.42 -1.69 0.83
CA LEU A 138 -1.46 -2.70 0.89
C LEU A 138 -1.38 -3.36 2.26
N VAL A 139 -2.52 -3.52 2.93
CA VAL A 139 -2.61 -4.33 4.14
C VAL A 139 -3.42 -5.57 3.81
N ALA A 140 -2.91 -6.76 4.12
CA ALA A 140 -3.72 -7.98 4.07
C ALA A 140 -3.52 -8.83 5.31
N ARG A 141 -4.31 -9.89 5.38
CA ARG A 141 -4.16 -10.92 6.40
C ARG A 141 -2.97 -11.81 6.07
N GLY A 142 -2.17 -12.12 7.09
CA GLY A 142 -1.14 -13.16 7.04
C GLY A 142 -1.72 -14.56 7.26
N ASP A 143 -0.87 -15.48 7.70
CA ASP A 143 -1.25 -16.88 7.92
C ASP A 143 -2.15 -17.05 9.17
N GLY A 144 -1.87 -16.27 10.22
CA GLY A 144 -2.65 -16.22 11.45
C GLY A 144 -3.83 -15.22 11.39
N PRO A 145 -4.88 -15.43 12.21
CA PRO A 145 -5.98 -14.46 12.32
C PRO A 145 -5.53 -13.13 12.95
N ASP A 146 -4.41 -13.14 13.68
CA ASP A 146 -3.72 -12.05 14.37
C ASP A 146 -2.56 -11.44 13.57
N GLU A 147 -2.25 -11.99 12.39
CA GLU A 147 -1.14 -11.55 11.55
C GLU A 147 -1.64 -10.64 10.42
N LEU A 148 -0.98 -9.50 10.26
CA LEU A 148 -1.13 -8.60 9.14
C LEU A 148 0.16 -8.55 8.34
N VAL A 149 0.02 -8.43 7.02
CA VAL A 149 1.14 -8.16 6.12
C VAL A 149 0.91 -6.80 5.50
N LEU A 150 1.88 -5.90 5.70
CA LEU A 150 1.93 -4.58 5.11
C LEU A 150 2.93 -4.59 3.96
N TRP A 151 2.45 -4.39 2.74
CA TRP A 151 3.31 -4.10 1.60
C TRP A 151 3.34 -2.61 1.36
N ARG A 152 4.53 -2.04 1.28
CA ARG A 152 4.74 -0.68 0.80
C ARG A 152 5.37 -0.80 -0.58
N CYS A 153 4.83 -0.10 -1.57
CA CYS A 153 5.37 -0.18 -2.94
C CYS A 153 6.88 0.12 -2.93
N GLY A 154 7.69 -0.78 -3.49
CA GLY A 154 9.15 -0.65 -3.53
C GLY A 154 9.90 -1.07 -2.25
N LEU A 155 9.21 -1.56 -1.22
CA LEU A 155 9.81 -2.05 0.02
C LEU A 155 9.44 -3.50 0.29
N ALA A 156 10.29 -4.20 1.04
CA ALA A 156 10.00 -5.55 1.51
C ALA A 156 8.72 -5.57 2.38
N PRO A 157 7.92 -6.65 2.31
CA PRO A 157 6.75 -6.80 3.17
C PRO A 157 7.14 -6.78 4.64
N ALA A 158 6.38 -6.04 5.44
CA ALA A 158 6.46 -6.09 6.89
C ALA A 158 5.34 -6.99 7.42
N LYS A 159 5.71 -7.95 8.27
CA LYS A 159 4.75 -8.78 9.02
C LYS A 159 4.54 -8.18 10.40
N VAL A 160 3.28 -7.97 10.77
CA VAL A 160 2.88 -7.44 12.06
C VAL A 160 1.99 -8.47 12.75
N ARG A 161 2.29 -8.77 14.02
CA ARG A 161 1.46 -9.64 14.86
C ARG A 161 0.81 -8.81 15.95
N LEU A 162 -0.51 -8.90 16.04
CA LEU A 162 -1.32 -8.20 17.02
C LEU A 162 -1.69 -9.13 18.18
N PRO A 163 -2.11 -8.60 19.34
CA PRO A 163 -2.41 -9.41 20.53
C PRO A 163 -3.60 -10.37 20.38
N GLY A 164 -4.34 -10.30 19.27
CA GLY A 164 -5.47 -11.17 18.99
C GLY A 164 -5.96 -11.09 17.54
N PRO A 165 -7.04 -11.80 17.21
CA PRO A 165 -7.63 -11.81 15.87
C PRO A 165 -7.98 -10.42 15.35
N VAL A 166 -7.60 -10.11 14.12
CA VAL A 166 -7.85 -8.82 13.47
C VAL A 166 -9.11 -8.86 12.63
N LEU A 167 -10.03 -7.93 12.89
CA LEU A 167 -11.25 -7.77 12.11
C LEU A 167 -11.02 -6.87 10.89
N ALA A 168 -10.41 -5.71 11.12
CA ALA A 168 -10.21 -4.67 10.13
C ALA A 168 -8.89 -3.96 10.38
N ALA A 169 -8.28 -3.41 9.33
CA ALA A 169 -7.05 -2.64 9.46
C ALA A 169 -6.94 -1.51 8.43
N ILE A 170 -6.12 -0.52 8.76
CA ILE A 170 -5.69 0.55 7.88
C ILE A 170 -4.28 0.97 8.24
N HIS A 171 -3.46 1.26 7.23
CA HIS A 171 -2.19 1.94 7.44
C HIS A 171 -2.41 3.45 7.23
N VAL A 172 -1.91 4.29 8.13
CA VAL A 172 -2.01 5.73 7.97
C VAL A 172 -0.60 6.27 7.90
N SER A 173 -0.30 7.00 6.84
CA SER A 173 0.99 7.65 6.62
C SER A 173 0.73 9.13 6.43
N ASP A 174 1.08 9.94 7.42
CA ASP A 174 1.01 11.39 7.27
C ASP A 174 2.31 12.05 7.75
N ARG A 175 2.30 13.38 7.87
CA ARG A 175 3.47 14.13 8.34
C ARG A 175 3.87 13.80 9.79
N SER A 176 2.98 13.19 10.57
CA SER A 176 3.19 12.86 11.98
C SER A 176 3.72 11.43 12.19
N GLY A 177 3.60 10.56 11.18
CA GLY A 177 4.22 9.24 11.20
C GLY A 177 3.51 8.21 10.32
N GLU A 178 4.08 7.01 10.29
CA GLU A 178 3.49 5.81 9.68
C GLU A 178 2.95 4.92 10.80
N VAL A 179 1.64 4.68 10.80
CA VAL A 179 0.96 3.94 11.86
C VAL A 179 -0.01 2.94 11.26
N LEU A 180 0.20 1.65 11.56
CA LEU A 180 -0.80 0.62 11.33
C LEU A 180 -1.84 0.65 12.45
N LYS A 181 -3.11 0.83 12.08
CA LYS A 181 -4.26 0.80 12.99
C LYS A 181 -5.13 -0.40 12.70
N ALA A 182 -5.67 -1.02 13.74
CA ALA A 182 -6.45 -2.24 13.61
C ALA A 182 -7.61 -2.29 14.62
N LEU A 183 -8.64 -3.06 14.25
CA LEU A 183 -9.67 -3.54 15.15
C LEU A 183 -9.36 -4.99 15.52
N VAL A 184 -9.09 -5.23 16.79
CA VAL A 184 -8.59 -6.50 17.33
C VAL A 184 -9.55 -7.04 18.38
N GLU A 185 -9.76 -8.36 18.41
CA GLU A 185 -10.45 -9.03 19.51
C GLU A 185 -9.47 -9.41 20.62
N ILE A 186 -9.73 -8.95 21.85
CA ILE A 186 -8.99 -9.32 23.06
C ILE A 186 -10.02 -9.60 24.17
N ASP A 187 -9.96 -10.78 24.79
CA ASP A 187 -10.83 -11.16 25.92
C ASP A 187 -12.34 -10.92 25.70
N GLY A 188 -12.82 -11.09 24.46
CA GLY A 188 -14.23 -10.88 24.10
C GLY A 188 -14.62 -9.41 23.91
N GLU A 189 -13.66 -8.49 23.90
CA GLU A 189 -13.83 -7.09 23.54
C GLU A 189 -13.25 -6.83 22.14
N LEU A 190 -13.89 -5.92 21.40
CA LEU A 190 -13.33 -5.34 20.19
C LEU A 190 -12.64 -4.03 20.55
N ILE A 191 -11.35 -3.93 20.22
CA ILE A 191 -10.48 -2.83 20.59
C ILE A 191 -9.91 -2.20 19.32
N TYR A 192 -10.04 -0.88 19.19
CA TYR A 192 -9.31 -0.10 18.20
C TYR A 192 -7.98 0.35 18.79
N MET A 193 -6.89 0.00 18.11
CA MET A 193 -5.54 0.31 18.57
C MET A 193 -4.59 0.60 17.40
N SER A 194 -3.58 1.42 17.66
CA SER A 194 -2.36 1.43 16.85
C SER A 194 -1.48 0.23 17.22
N HIS A 195 -0.70 -0.27 16.26
CA HIS A 195 0.10 -1.49 16.47
C HIS A 195 1.07 -1.45 17.66
N ASP A 196 1.58 -0.28 18.02
CA ASP A 196 2.52 -0.08 19.13
C ASP A 196 1.85 0.41 20.44
N GLU A 197 0.53 0.56 20.46
CA GLU A 197 -0.19 1.01 21.65
C GLU A 197 -0.42 -0.14 22.65
N ASP A 198 -0.32 0.18 23.93
CA ASP A 198 -0.77 -0.72 25.00
C ASP A 198 -2.31 -0.83 24.93
N PRO A 199 -2.88 -2.04 24.74
CA PRO A 199 -4.32 -2.22 24.68
C PRO A 199 -5.06 -1.63 25.88
N ALA A 200 -4.44 -1.64 27.08
CA ALA A 200 -5.04 -1.10 28.29
C ALA A 200 -5.27 0.43 28.23
N GLN A 201 -4.56 1.13 27.34
CA GLN A 201 -4.67 2.58 27.15
C GLN A 201 -5.62 2.96 26.01
N CYS A 202 -6.12 1.98 25.23
CA CYS A 202 -7.04 2.23 24.14
C CYS A 202 -8.44 2.55 24.67
N GLU A 203 -8.89 3.78 24.40
CA GLU A 203 -10.20 4.28 24.81
C GLU A 203 -11.35 3.64 24.01
N LEU A 204 -11.17 3.32 22.72
CA LEU A 204 -12.20 2.67 21.90
C LEU A 204 -12.21 1.15 22.09
N ARG A 205 -12.90 0.71 23.13
CA ARG A 205 -13.14 -0.70 23.45
C ARG A 205 -14.61 -0.99 23.75
N ILE A 206 -15.12 -2.13 23.29
CA ILE A 206 -16.49 -2.55 23.57
C ILE A 206 -16.60 -4.08 23.63
N PRO A 207 -17.36 -4.67 24.57
CA PRO A 207 -17.64 -6.10 24.55
C PRO A 207 -18.42 -6.49 23.29
N ILE A 208 -18.07 -7.63 22.70
CA ILE A 208 -18.72 -8.18 21.51
C ILE A 208 -19.39 -9.52 21.79
N ARG A 209 -20.41 -9.83 20.98
CA ARG A 209 -21.14 -11.11 21.02
C ARG A 209 -20.87 -11.98 19.79
N PHE A 210 -19.80 -11.68 19.07
CA PHE A 210 -19.37 -12.40 17.87
C PHE A 210 -17.88 -12.67 17.96
N SER A 211 -17.41 -13.68 17.22
CA SER A 211 -15.98 -14.00 17.15
C SER A 211 -15.33 -13.33 15.95
N VAL A 212 -14.29 -12.52 16.18
CA VAL A 212 -13.45 -11.97 15.12
C VAL A 212 -12.66 -13.07 14.45
N ALA A 213 -12.17 -14.08 15.18
CA ALA A 213 -11.49 -15.23 14.56
C ALA A 213 -12.37 -15.96 13.52
N ALA A 214 -13.68 -16.05 13.75
CA ALA A 214 -14.61 -16.62 12.79
C ALA A 214 -14.81 -15.73 11.55
N GLU A 215 -14.90 -14.40 11.74
CA GLU A 215 -14.96 -13.43 10.64
C GLU A 215 -13.63 -13.36 9.86
N ALA A 216 -12.50 -13.54 10.55
CA ALA A 216 -11.14 -13.54 10.03
C ALA A 216 -10.81 -14.71 9.09
N LYS A 217 -11.68 -15.72 9.04
CA LYS A 217 -11.62 -16.75 7.99
C LYS A 217 -11.98 -16.18 6.60
N ARG A 218 -12.62 -15.01 6.57
CA ARG A 218 -12.94 -14.27 5.35
C ARG A 218 -11.84 -13.25 5.04
N ASP A 219 -12.16 -12.32 4.16
CA ASP A 219 -11.32 -11.19 3.76
C ASP A 219 -11.00 -10.25 4.93
N LEU A 220 -9.86 -9.57 4.86
CA LEU A 220 -9.55 -8.49 5.79
C LEU A 220 -10.49 -7.31 5.49
N SER A 221 -11.16 -6.83 6.54
CA SER A 221 -12.09 -5.72 6.39
C SER A 221 -11.33 -4.39 6.29
N PRO A 222 -11.74 -3.45 5.42
CA PRO A 222 -11.19 -2.11 5.43
C PRO A 222 -11.60 -1.41 6.73
N LEU A 223 -10.67 -0.66 7.31
CA LEU A 223 -10.94 0.23 8.44
C LEU A 223 -10.86 1.67 7.97
N TYR A 224 -11.90 2.47 8.19
CA TYR A 224 -11.87 3.90 7.92
C TYR A 224 -12.08 4.67 9.21
N LEU A 225 -11.32 5.73 9.36
CA LEU A 225 -11.39 6.58 10.55
C LEU A 225 -12.53 7.57 10.38
N ASP A 226 -13.31 7.78 11.43
CA ASP A 226 -14.26 8.86 11.55
C ASP A 226 -13.80 9.80 12.64
N MET A 227 -13.28 10.96 12.29
CA MET A 227 -12.88 11.97 13.25
C MET A 227 -13.48 13.33 12.88
N ASP A 228 -14.80 13.41 12.86
CA ASP A 228 -15.53 14.64 12.58
C ASP A 228 -15.16 15.79 13.54
N GLU A 229 -14.99 15.51 14.84
CA GLU A 229 -14.62 16.50 15.86
C GLU A 229 -13.72 15.86 16.94
N PRO A 230 -12.90 16.63 17.69
CA PRO A 230 -12.00 16.07 18.72
C PRO A 230 -12.69 15.21 19.78
N TRP A 231 -13.98 15.45 20.06
CA TRP A 231 -14.80 14.70 21.02
C TRP A 231 -15.70 13.64 20.39
N ARG A 232 -15.64 13.51 19.05
CA ARG A 232 -16.40 12.54 18.28
C ARG A 232 -15.44 11.84 17.33
N TYR A 233 -14.91 10.72 17.80
CA TYR A 233 -14.02 9.89 17.01
C TYR A 233 -14.49 8.44 17.03
N GLY A 234 -14.20 7.73 15.96
CA GLY A 234 -14.68 6.38 15.73
C GLY A 234 -14.08 5.78 14.48
N VAL A 235 -14.59 4.61 14.13
CA VAL A 235 -14.15 3.88 12.95
C VAL A 235 -15.31 3.17 12.25
N TYR A 236 -15.23 3.10 10.94
CA TYR A 236 -16.09 2.32 10.07
C TYR A 236 -15.38 1.08 9.56
N PHE A 237 -16.08 -0.05 9.54
CA PHE A 237 -15.55 -1.31 9.03
C PHE A 237 -16.67 -2.19 8.46
N ARG A 238 -16.31 -3.14 7.60
CA ARG A 238 -17.26 -4.15 7.11
C ARG A 238 -17.26 -5.40 7.99
N ARG A 239 -18.44 -5.93 8.27
CA ARG A 239 -18.65 -7.23 8.90
C ARG A 239 -19.91 -7.87 8.34
N ALA A 240 -19.83 -9.17 8.03
CA ALA A 240 -20.94 -9.93 7.46
C ALA A 240 -21.61 -9.22 6.26
N GLY A 241 -20.79 -8.63 5.38
CA GLY A 241 -21.23 -7.91 4.18
C GLY A 241 -21.77 -6.49 4.43
N LYS A 242 -21.98 -6.07 5.68
CA LYS A 242 -22.56 -4.77 6.05
C LYS A 242 -21.52 -3.84 6.66
N TRP A 243 -21.74 -2.54 6.58
CA TRP A 243 -20.93 -1.54 7.28
C TRP A 243 -21.39 -1.38 8.72
N TRP A 244 -20.42 -1.26 9.62
CA TRP A 244 -20.57 -1.05 11.04
C TRP A 244 -19.73 0.13 11.47
N ASN A 245 -20.10 0.73 12.59
CA ASN A 245 -19.41 1.86 13.16
C ASN A 245 -19.20 1.67 14.66
N LEU A 246 -17.95 1.81 15.10
CA LEU A 246 -17.54 1.83 16.51
C LEU A 246 -17.13 3.25 16.87
N HIS A 247 -17.94 3.94 17.68
CA HIS A 247 -17.77 5.37 17.91
C HIS A 247 -17.81 5.72 19.39
N TYR A 248 -16.98 6.68 19.77
CA TYR A 248 -17.07 7.41 21.02
C TYR A 248 -17.91 8.69 20.81
N HIS A 249 -18.91 8.88 21.66
CA HIS A 249 -19.73 10.09 21.68
C HIS A 249 -20.15 10.43 23.11
N GLY A 250 -19.68 11.58 23.62
CA GLY A 250 -20.10 12.11 24.93
C GLY A 250 -19.88 11.14 26.09
N GLY A 251 -18.70 10.50 26.17
CA GLY A 251 -18.36 9.55 27.24
C GLY A 251 -18.85 8.12 27.01
N THR A 252 -19.59 7.85 25.92
CA THR A 252 -20.15 6.53 25.64
C THR A 252 -19.58 5.95 24.35
N ILE A 253 -19.15 4.69 24.40
CA ILE A 253 -18.72 3.93 23.22
C ILE A 253 -19.90 3.10 22.73
N THR A 254 -20.18 3.18 21.42
CA THR A 254 -21.27 2.43 20.80
C THR A 254 -20.80 1.69 19.56
N LEU A 255 -21.28 0.46 19.39
CA LEU A 255 -21.14 -0.33 18.19
C LEU A 255 -22.50 -0.49 17.52
N LYS A 256 -22.67 0.05 16.32
CA LYS A 256 -23.93 0.01 15.58
C LYS A 256 -23.69 -0.34 14.12
N GLN A 257 -24.73 -0.82 13.44
CA GLN A 257 -24.68 -0.94 11.99
C GLN A 257 -24.75 0.47 11.39
N SER A 258 -23.85 0.79 10.46
CA SER A 258 -23.87 2.08 9.77
C SER A 258 -25.11 2.18 8.87
N THR A 259 -25.67 3.38 8.80
CA THR A 259 -26.76 3.73 7.88
C THR A 259 -26.25 3.99 6.46
N GLY A 260 -24.95 4.23 6.28
CA GLY A 260 -24.30 4.36 4.98
C GLY A 260 -24.13 3.01 4.28
N THR A 261 -24.40 2.95 2.97
CA THR A 261 -24.11 1.75 2.17
C THR A 261 -22.69 1.78 1.62
N THR A 262 -22.11 2.97 1.47
CA THR A 262 -20.75 3.18 0.95
C THR A 262 -19.96 4.03 1.93
N HIS A 263 -18.78 3.54 2.28
CA HIS A 263 -17.78 4.29 3.04
C HIS A 263 -16.50 4.27 2.21
N GLN A 264 -15.87 5.43 2.07
CA GLN A 264 -14.61 5.60 1.37
C GLN A 264 -13.67 6.46 2.22
N PRO A 265 -12.35 6.24 2.14
CA PRO A 265 -11.41 7.14 2.80
C PRO A 265 -11.55 8.55 2.22
N GLY A 266 -11.48 9.57 3.07
CA GLY A 266 -11.47 10.98 2.66
C GLY A 266 -10.06 11.46 2.31
N SER A 267 -10.00 12.65 1.70
CA SER A 267 -8.77 13.36 1.27
C SER A 267 -8.01 14.03 2.42
N PHE A 268 -8.55 13.97 3.64
CA PHE A 268 -7.83 14.28 4.86
C PHE A 268 -7.74 12.96 5.63
N PRO A 269 -6.58 12.57 6.23
CA PRO A 269 -6.29 11.20 6.69
C PRO A 269 -7.20 10.61 7.78
N TRP A 270 -8.35 11.22 8.06
CA TRP A 270 -9.10 11.07 9.29
C TRP A 270 -10.63 11.01 9.12
N HIS A 271 -11.17 11.26 7.92
CA HIS A 271 -12.63 11.26 7.71
C HIS A 271 -13.05 10.25 6.67
N ALA A 272 -13.87 9.28 7.06
CA ALA A 272 -14.61 8.47 6.13
C ALA A 272 -15.69 9.33 5.47
N LYS A 273 -15.70 9.39 4.14
CA LYS A 273 -16.84 9.95 3.42
C LYS A 273 -17.96 8.91 3.46
N VAL A 274 -19.01 9.21 4.21
CA VAL A 274 -20.19 8.35 4.36
C VAL A 274 -21.30 8.84 3.46
N TYR A 275 -21.73 8.00 2.51
CA TYR A 275 -22.87 8.33 1.65
C TYR A 275 -23.93 7.21 1.67
N GLY A 276 -25.19 7.64 1.63
CA GLY A 276 -26.38 6.80 1.80
C GLY A 276 -26.86 6.08 0.54
N GLY A 277 -25.97 5.49 -0.27
CA GLY A 277 -26.43 4.69 -1.41
C GLY A 277 -25.36 4.35 -2.46
N ASP A 278 -25.72 3.44 -3.37
CA ASP A 278 -24.99 3.10 -4.62
C ASP A 278 -25.04 4.23 -5.68
N ARG A 279 -25.22 5.47 -5.23
CA ARG A 279 -25.51 6.64 -6.05
C ARG A 279 -24.35 7.62 -6.14
N SER A 280 -23.34 7.49 -5.29
CA SER A 280 -22.19 8.38 -5.33
C SER A 280 -20.89 7.64 -5.03
N VAL A 281 -19.82 8.15 -5.63
CA VAL A 281 -18.44 7.70 -5.38
C VAL A 281 -17.53 8.92 -5.29
N PHE A 282 -16.56 8.88 -4.39
CA PHE A 282 -15.53 9.89 -4.22
C PHE A 282 -14.26 9.42 -4.90
N GLY A 283 -13.52 10.38 -5.46
CA GLY A 283 -12.21 10.16 -6.02
C GLY A 283 -11.16 11.04 -5.34
N PRO A 284 -9.95 11.09 -5.91
CA PRO A 284 -8.86 11.92 -5.40
C PRO A 284 -9.29 13.38 -5.16
N GLY A 285 -8.81 13.96 -4.06
CA GLY A 285 -9.08 15.36 -3.69
C GLY A 285 -10.57 15.66 -3.47
N TYR A 286 -11.06 16.69 -4.16
CA TYR A 286 -12.46 17.13 -4.09
C TYR A 286 -13.35 16.48 -5.16
N SER A 287 -12.82 15.53 -5.92
CA SER A 287 -13.59 14.89 -6.97
C SER A 287 -14.66 13.94 -6.40
N HIS A 288 -15.83 13.96 -7.01
CA HIS A 288 -16.93 13.06 -6.70
C HIS A 288 -17.79 12.84 -7.95
N ALA A 289 -18.48 11.71 -7.97
CA ALA A 289 -19.44 11.40 -9.01
C ALA A 289 -20.76 10.98 -8.41
N GLU A 290 -21.85 11.46 -8.99
CA GLU A 290 -23.21 11.14 -8.57
C GLU A 290 -24.01 10.61 -9.76
N ARG A 291 -24.76 9.54 -9.52
CA ARG A 291 -25.67 8.95 -10.48
C ARG A 291 -26.91 9.82 -10.60
N ARG A 292 -27.11 10.46 -11.76
CA ARG A 292 -28.28 11.31 -12.03
C ARG A 292 -29.53 10.48 -12.31
N HIS A 293 -29.51 9.76 -13.44
CA HIS A 293 -30.64 8.97 -13.93
C HIS A 293 -30.11 7.80 -14.77
N GLY A 294 -30.75 6.63 -14.63
CA GLY A 294 -30.39 5.45 -15.43
C GLY A 294 -28.91 5.10 -15.28
N THR A 295 -28.18 5.17 -16.37
CA THR A 295 -26.74 4.82 -16.46
C THR A 295 -25.80 6.01 -16.43
N ASP A 296 -26.32 7.23 -16.28
CA ASP A 296 -25.52 8.45 -16.39
C ASP A 296 -25.02 8.92 -15.02
N TRP A 297 -23.74 9.25 -14.98
CA TRP A 297 -23.04 9.76 -13.82
C TRP A 297 -22.49 11.15 -14.10
N THR A 298 -22.90 12.11 -13.27
CA THR A 298 -22.29 13.44 -13.22
C THR A 298 -21.01 13.35 -12.43
N VAL A 299 -19.89 13.76 -13.02
CA VAL A 299 -18.56 13.75 -12.41
C VAL A 299 -18.07 15.17 -12.23
N THR A 300 -17.76 15.52 -10.99
CA THR A 300 -17.24 16.80 -10.56
C THR A 300 -15.82 16.63 -10.05
N GLY A 301 -14.91 17.54 -10.37
CA GLY A 301 -13.50 17.47 -9.96
C GLY A 301 -12.70 18.66 -10.48
N THR A 302 -11.39 18.48 -10.68
CA THR A 302 -10.53 19.51 -11.30
C THR A 302 -10.92 19.72 -12.77
N GLY A 303 -11.76 20.72 -13.03
CA GLY A 303 -12.18 21.11 -14.39
C GLY A 303 -13.70 21.30 -14.51
N ALA A 304 -14.19 21.27 -15.75
CA ALA A 304 -15.62 21.32 -16.02
C ALA A 304 -16.31 20.00 -15.61
N GLU A 305 -17.56 20.12 -15.16
CA GLU A 305 -18.44 18.98 -14.91
C GLU A 305 -18.57 18.11 -16.17
N GLN A 306 -18.50 16.79 -16.00
CA GLN A 306 -18.63 15.82 -17.08
C GLN A 306 -19.82 14.90 -16.82
N VAL A 307 -20.45 14.42 -17.89
CA VAL A 307 -21.45 13.35 -17.81
C VAL A 307 -20.87 12.11 -18.47
N ILE A 308 -20.77 11.02 -17.71
CA ILE A 308 -20.22 9.75 -18.17
C ILE A 308 -21.33 8.70 -18.13
N THR A 309 -21.64 8.12 -19.30
CA THR A 309 -22.61 7.03 -19.42
C THR A 309 -21.93 5.69 -19.21
N VAL A 310 -22.42 4.92 -18.22
CA VAL A 310 -21.93 3.58 -17.88
C VAL A 310 -22.80 2.53 -18.57
N PRO A 311 -22.28 1.66 -19.46
CA PRO A 311 -23.11 0.70 -20.17
C PRO A 311 -23.94 -0.20 -19.24
N PRO A 312 -25.15 -0.61 -19.63
CA PRO A 312 -25.94 -1.58 -18.89
C PRO A 312 -25.13 -2.86 -18.63
N GLY A 313 -25.10 -3.33 -17.39
CA GLY A 313 -24.34 -4.52 -16.97
C GLY A 313 -22.97 -4.21 -16.37
N GLU A 314 -22.46 -2.99 -16.53
CA GLU A 314 -21.28 -2.55 -15.79
C GLU A 314 -21.66 -1.94 -14.44
N HIS A 315 -20.80 -2.14 -13.44
CA HIS A 315 -20.92 -1.49 -12.14
C HIS A 315 -19.77 -0.52 -11.92
N VAL A 316 -20.07 0.61 -11.29
CA VAL A 316 -19.06 1.60 -10.90
C VAL A 316 -18.32 1.07 -9.67
N LEU A 317 -17.00 0.96 -9.78
CA LEU A 317 -16.09 0.62 -8.69
C LEU A 317 -15.67 1.88 -7.92
N GLY A 318 -15.51 3.00 -8.60
CA GLY A 318 -15.23 4.30 -7.98
C GLY A 318 -14.77 5.36 -8.96
N LEU A 319 -14.09 6.37 -8.45
CA LEU A 319 -13.62 7.53 -9.20
C LEU A 319 -12.11 7.68 -9.00
N THR A 320 -11.40 7.96 -10.08
CA THR A 320 -9.95 8.15 -10.11
C THR A 320 -9.57 9.27 -11.09
N GLU A 321 -8.28 9.49 -11.31
CA GLU A 321 -7.77 10.43 -12.31
C GLU A 321 -6.93 9.72 -13.37
N VAL A 322 -7.17 10.02 -14.64
CA VAL A 322 -6.34 9.58 -15.78
C VAL A 322 -5.81 10.82 -16.50
N GLY A 323 -4.50 11.04 -16.43
CA GLY A 323 -3.88 12.23 -17.01
C GLY A 323 -4.45 13.54 -16.43
N LYS A 324 -4.66 13.58 -15.10
CA LYS A 324 -5.24 14.71 -14.35
C LYS A 324 -6.71 15.04 -14.69
N GLN A 325 -7.41 14.13 -15.35
CA GLN A 325 -8.85 14.26 -15.58
C GLN A 325 -9.61 13.18 -14.83
N PRO A 326 -10.74 13.51 -14.19
CA PRO A 326 -11.59 12.52 -13.53
C PRO A 326 -12.03 11.41 -14.48
N ALA A 327 -11.98 10.16 -14.02
CA ALA A 327 -12.42 8.99 -14.75
C ALA A 327 -13.19 8.04 -13.82
N LEU A 328 -14.33 7.54 -14.29
CA LEU A 328 -15.06 6.48 -13.58
C LEU A 328 -14.39 5.15 -13.84
N LEU A 329 -14.09 4.44 -12.76
CA LEU A 329 -13.64 3.07 -12.83
C LEU A 329 -14.87 2.16 -12.87
N THR A 330 -15.04 1.40 -13.94
CA THR A 330 -16.17 0.48 -14.09
C THR A 330 -15.69 -0.95 -14.29
N ARG A 331 -16.55 -1.91 -13.93
CA ARG A 331 -16.27 -3.33 -14.10
C ARG A 331 -17.43 -4.05 -14.77
N GLU A 332 -17.07 -4.91 -15.71
CA GLU A 332 -17.94 -5.85 -16.41
C GLU A 332 -17.31 -7.24 -16.32
N GLY A 333 -17.87 -8.12 -15.48
CA GLY A 333 -17.30 -9.44 -15.25
C GLY A 333 -15.82 -9.38 -14.83
N ASN A 334 -14.94 -9.69 -15.77
CA ASN A 334 -13.50 -9.78 -15.60
C ASN A 334 -12.72 -8.58 -16.14
N ILE A 335 -13.39 -7.54 -16.63
CA ILE A 335 -12.74 -6.40 -17.27
C ILE A 335 -12.98 -5.15 -16.42
N VAL A 336 -11.92 -4.42 -16.11
CA VAL A 336 -11.98 -3.09 -15.48
C VAL A 336 -11.57 -2.04 -16.49
N ARG A 337 -12.36 -0.96 -16.56
CA ARG A 337 -12.17 0.13 -17.50
C ARG A 337 -12.14 1.46 -16.77
N ALA A 338 -11.33 2.38 -17.28
CA ALA A 338 -11.38 3.79 -16.93
C ALA A 338 -12.19 4.51 -18.02
N ARG A 339 -13.29 5.15 -17.61
CA ARG A 339 -14.22 5.85 -18.50
C ARG A 339 -14.16 7.35 -18.28
N ARG A 340 -14.10 8.08 -19.38
CA ARG A 340 -14.32 9.53 -19.49
C ARG A 340 -15.44 9.77 -20.50
N GLN A 341 -15.92 11.00 -20.61
CA GLN A 341 -17.04 11.35 -21.50
C GLN A 341 -16.83 10.90 -22.96
N HIS A 342 -15.57 10.94 -23.44
CA HIS A 342 -15.23 10.64 -24.84
C HIS A 342 -14.11 9.59 -25.00
N ASP A 343 -13.73 8.90 -23.92
CA ASP A 343 -12.62 7.96 -23.94
C ASP A 343 -12.89 6.80 -22.98
N VAL A 344 -12.54 5.60 -23.40
CA VAL A 344 -12.68 4.37 -22.60
C VAL A 344 -11.42 3.56 -22.79
N ARG A 345 -10.78 3.21 -21.68
CA ARG A 345 -9.55 2.42 -21.68
C ARG A 345 -9.73 1.17 -20.85
N THR A 346 -9.36 0.03 -21.40
CA THR A 346 -9.19 -1.19 -20.59
C THR A 346 -7.98 -1.00 -19.70
N VAL A 347 -8.21 -1.06 -18.39
CA VAL A 347 -7.13 -1.02 -17.39
C VAL A 347 -6.55 -2.42 -17.23
N VAL A 348 -7.44 -3.42 -17.08
CA VAL A 348 -7.04 -4.80 -16.79
C VAL A 348 -8.17 -5.80 -17.05
N GLU A 349 -7.79 -7.00 -17.49
CA GLU A 349 -8.65 -8.19 -17.58
C GLU A 349 -8.21 -9.27 -16.59
N PHE A 350 -9.06 -9.76 -15.69
CA PHE A 350 -8.71 -10.57 -14.51
C PHE A 350 -9.85 -11.46 -14.02
N LYS A 351 -9.56 -12.52 -13.26
CA LYS A 351 -10.56 -13.44 -12.68
C LYS A 351 -10.57 -13.40 -11.16
N GLY A 352 -10.82 -12.23 -10.57
CA GLY A 352 -10.68 -12.09 -9.12
C GLY A 352 -11.33 -10.86 -8.51
N PRO A 353 -11.01 -10.59 -7.25
CA PRO A 353 -11.28 -9.30 -6.62
C PRO A 353 -10.37 -8.17 -7.13
N VAL A 354 -10.89 -6.94 -7.11
CA VAL A 354 -10.16 -5.71 -7.48
C VAL A 354 -10.35 -4.67 -6.40
N ILE A 355 -9.29 -3.94 -6.13
CA ILE A 355 -9.28 -2.81 -5.22
C ILE A 355 -8.65 -1.64 -5.99
N GLN A 356 -9.10 -0.42 -5.75
CA GLN A 356 -8.46 0.79 -6.25
C GLN A 356 -7.88 1.62 -5.10
N HIS A 357 -6.73 2.27 -5.33
CA HIS A 357 -6.26 3.28 -4.40
C HIS A 357 -7.12 4.55 -4.52
N TYR A 358 -7.38 5.21 -3.40
CA TYR A 358 -8.28 6.35 -3.36
C TYR A 358 -7.69 7.62 -4.01
N GLU A 359 -6.41 7.91 -3.75
CA GLU A 359 -5.76 9.14 -4.23
C GLU A 359 -4.82 8.94 -5.42
N ALA A 360 -4.50 7.71 -5.76
CA ALA A 360 -3.43 7.40 -6.69
C ALA A 360 -4.01 6.58 -7.84
N PRO A 361 -3.52 6.78 -9.07
CA PRO A 361 -4.17 6.27 -10.26
C PRO A 361 -3.78 4.80 -10.51
N TRP A 362 -3.98 3.93 -9.55
CA TRP A 362 -3.65 2.51 -9.68
C TRP A 362 -4.66 1.59 -8.97
N VAL A 363 -4.71 0.33 -9.43
CA VAL A 363 -5.54 -0.73 -8.87
C VAL A 363 -4.70 -1.94 -8.47
N ALA A 364 -5.09 -2.63 -7.40
CA ALA A 364 -4.59 -3.97 -7.10
C ALA A 364 -5.60 -5.01 -7.57
N VAL A 365 -5.09 -6.02 -8.25
CA VAL A 365 -5.89 -7.08 -8.85
C VAL A 365 -5.33 -8.42 -8.40
N GLN A 366 -6.18 -9.21 -7.75
CA GLN A 366 -5.81 -10.58 -7.40
C GLN A 366 -5.93 -11.46 -8.65
N ARG A 367 -4.79 -11.91 -9.17
CA ARG A 367 -4.68 -12.80 -10.34
C ARG A 367 -4.88 -14.25 -9.97
N SER A 368 -4.40 -14.62 -8.78
CA SER A 368 -4.51 -15.94 -8.19
C SER A 368 -4.45 -15.81 -6.67
N PRO A 369 -4.65 -16.90 -5.89
CA PRO A 369 -4.46 -16.87 -4.44
C PRO A 369 -3.09 -16.36 -3.97
N HIS A 370 -2.07 -16.43 -4.84
CA HIS A 370 -0.68 -16.10 -4.51
C HIS A 370 -0.12 -14.90 -5.28
N LEU A 371 -0.89 -14.30 -6.19
CA LEU A 371 -0.42 -13.21 -7.03
C LEU A 371 -1.39 -12.04 -7.00
N VAL A 372 -0.91 -10.89 -6.52
CA VAL A 372 -1.59 -9.60 -6.67
C VAL A 372 -0.75 -8.70 -7.56
N GLU A 373 -1.35 -8.16 -8.61
CA GLU A 373 -0.71 -7.16 -9.46
C GLU A 373 -1.23 -5.77 -9.12
N VAL A 374 -0.32 -4.82 -8.92
CA VAL A 374 -0.62 -3.40 -8.83
C VAL A 374 -0.42 -2.80 -10.22
N ILE A 375 -1.46 -2.19 -10.77
CA ILE A 375 -1.53 -1.75 -12.16
C ILE A 375 -1.86 -0.27 -12.20
N ASP A 376 -1.08 0.49 -12.96
CA ASP A 376 -1.36 1.89 -13.24
C ASP A 376 -2.59 2.00 -14.16
N ILE A 377 -3.58 2.78 -13.73
CA ILE A 377 -4.84 2.98 -14.43
C ILE A 377 -4.62 3.77 -15.73
N ALA A 378 -3.68 4.70 -15.74
CA ALA A 378 -3.47 5.60 -16.87
C ALA A 378 -2.83 4.90 -18.07
N THR A 379 -1.89 3.99 -17.80
CA THR A 379 -1.05 3.30 -18.79
C THR A 379 -1.42 1.82 -18.95
N GLY A 380 -2.10 1.21 -17.98
CA GLY A 380 -2.32 -0.23 -17.92
C GLY A 380 -1.07 -1.04 -17.57
N ALA A 381 0.05 -0.37 -17.26
CA ALA A 381 1.29 -1.02 -16.91
C ALA A 381 1.22 -1.68 -15.54
N VAL A 382 1.79 -2.87 -15.40
CA VAL A 382 1.99 -3.49 -14.09
C VAL A 382 3.11 -2.72 -13.38
N LEU A 383 2.75 -1.96 -12.35
CA LEU A 383 3.68 -1.22 -11.50
C LEU A 383 4.41 -2.16 -10.54
N HIS A 384 3.70 -3.16 -10.03
CA HIS A 384 4.25 -4.09 -9.06
C HIS A 384 3.57 -5.44 -9.11
N ARG A 385 4.33 -6.50 -8.81
CA ARG A 385 3.80 -7.86 -8.64
C ARG A 385 4.13 -8.33 -7.23
N LEU A 386 3.09 -8.65 -6.49
CA LEU A 386 3.18 -9.28 -5.19
C LEU A 386 3.05 -10.78 -5.39
N ASP A 387 4.20 -11.46 -5.47
CA ASP A 387 4.23 -12.90 -5.28
C ASP A 387 4.20 -13.19 -3.78
N THR A 388 3.35 -14.12 -3.40
CA THR A 388 3.13 -14.54 -2.02
C THR A 388 3.22 -16.04 -1.85
N ALA A 389 3.66 -16.74 -2.91
CA ALA A 389 4.04 -18.14 -2.83
C ALA A 389 5.24 -18.36 -1.91
#